data_AF-A0A368EQU6-F1
#
_entry.id   AF-A0A368EQU6-F1
#
_cell.length_a   1.000
_cell.length_b   1.000
_cell.length_c   1.000
_cell.angle_alpha   90.00
_cell.angle_beta   90.00
_cell.angle_gamma   90.00
#
_symmetry.space_group_name_H-M   'P 1'
#
loop_
_entity.id
_entity.type
_entity.pdbx_description
1 polymer ?
#
loop_
_entity_poly.entity_id
_entity_poly.type
_entity_poly.pdbx_seq_one_letter_code
_entity_poly.pdbx_strand_id
1 'polypeptide(L)'
;MKKIILSILMSFIFTACEEDASAVDEVVGVWYMPQSLNRVTAGRSADQLGGSSLNAWNYSMVITTNSNQNLVDQMSEADGSVNVSGFINGELKFMQGYFDNYNNASNVFVTNYNWMSMFHDSELNNNAFISLSLNNYPQGVNIDQPGDSGYFDYNDDHLSAYTNDGVYFEVSQDIDYNYDGKTLTVPDQQLVDSRDSTLTIAGTLTHSTIDIPANTQTEIMSYDGDTSWDYGSWAIHIKEDGKWVEVYTFEEQQDPSGWSNVYVDSTVAEWEMKDDMIVVTYRYDDVWPDAGGGPGIGQGTWLYQVDYTYEIENDNLKLLNEFNMCEFEEGYCLEMFESQYGLDYGSLDEIKMVWELEFSKTPNLRKAKKYQYLTQKSLARHSKFSIKK
;
A
#
# COMPACT_ATOMS: atom_id res chain seq x y z
N MET A 1 39.70 84.11 -13.92
CA MET A 1 39.83 82.72 -14.39
C MET A 1 39.03 81.81 -13.47
N LYS A 2 38.40 80.80 -14.07
CA LYS A 2 37.25 80.02 -13.59
C LYS A 2 37.56 79.10 -12.39
N LYS A 3 36.54 78.93 -11.54
CA LYS A 3 36.37 77.91 -10.50
C LYS A 3 36.42 76.49 -11.08
N ILE A 4 37.00 75.53 -10.35
CA ILE A 4 36.53 74.14 -10.32
C ILE A 4 36.65 73.61 -8.89
N ILE A 5 35.48 73.34 -8.30
CA ILE A 5 35.26 72.64 -7.04
C ILE A 5 35.26 71.15 -7.40
N LEU A 6 36.11 70.36 -6.74
CA LEU A 6 36.16 68.91 -6.94
C LEU A 6 35.05 68.26 -6.11
N SER A 7 33.97 67.87 -6.79
CA SER A 7 32.87 67.08 -6.24
C SER A 7 33.30 65.60 -6.21
N ILE A 8 33.33 65.00 -5.02
CA ILE A 8 33.50 63.56 -4.84
C ILE A 8 32.17 62.90 -5.21
N LEU A 9 32.15 62.19 -6.33
CA LEU A 9 31.02 61.41 -6.80
C LEU A 9 30.99 60.10 -5.97
N MET A 10 30.00 59.98 -5.09
CA MET A 10 29.70 58.75 -4.38
C MET A 10 29.07 57.77 -5.39
N SER A 11 29.88 56.87 -5.94
CA SER A 11 29.39 55.76 -6.75
C SER A 11 28.67 54.77 -5.82
N PHE A 12 27.34 54.82 -5.81
CA PHE A 12 26.51 53.71 -5.36
C PHE A 12 26.75 52.53 -6.30
N ILE A 13 27.63 51.63 -5.88
CA ILE A 13 27.70 50.28 -6.44
C ILE A 13 26.43 49.59 -5.93
N PHE A 14 25.43 49.48 -6.79
CA PHE A 14 24.36 48.51 -6.62
C PHE A 14 25.01 47.13 -6.74
N THR A 15 25.45 46.57 -5.62
CA THR A 15 25.56 45.12 -5.50
C THR A 15 24.13 44.62 -5.56
N ALA A 16 23.71 44.12 -6.71
CA ALA A 16 22.63 43.15 -6.74
C ALA A 16 23.08 42.02 -5.81
N CYS A 17 22.49 41.96 -4.61
CA CYS A 17 22.40 40.67 -3.94
C CYS A 17 21.50 39.86 -4.87
N GLU A 18 22.06 38.85 -5.54
CA GLU A 18 21.27 37.63 -5.73
C GLU A 18 20.85 37.25 -4.31
N GLU A 19 19.59 37.51 -4.00
CA GLU A 19 18.94 36.89 -2.86
C GLU A 19 18.97 35.40 -3.20
N ASP A 20 19.78 34.63 -2.49
CA ASP A 20 19.70 33.17 -2.54
C ASP A 20 18.22 32.83 -2.34
N ALA A 21 17.63 32.13 -3.31
CA ALA A 21 16.23 31.73 -3.22
C ALA A 21 16.03 31.03 -1.87
N SER A 22 15.05 31.46 -1.09
CA SER A 22 14.79 30.78 0.18
C SER A 22 14.38 29.33 -0.13
N ALA A 23 14.72 28.38 0.74
CA ALA A 23 14.30 26.97 0.57
C ALA A 23 12.78 26.84 0.32
N VAL A 24 11.99 27.77 0.87
CA VAL A 24 10.55 27.92 0.61
C VAL A 24 10.26 28.25 -0.86
N ASP A 25 10.98 29.19 -1.47
CA ASP A 25 10.77 29.63 -2.85
C ASP A 25 11.10 28.54 -3.87
N GLU A 26 12.03 27.63 -3.54
CA GLU A 26 12.42 26.52 -4.41
C GLU A 26 11.35 25.41 -4.46
N VAL A 27 10.72 25.14 -3.31
CA VAL A 27 9.72 24.09 -3.13
C VAL A 27 8.32 24.53 -3.59
N VAL A 28 7.98 25.82 -3.44
CA VAL A 28 6.67 26.36 -3.85
C VAL A 28 6.42 26.14 -5.35
N GLY A 29 5.26 25.59 -5.68
CA GLY A 29 4.90 25.32 -7.07
C GLY A 29 3.85 24.24 -7.24
N VAL A 30 3.64 23.86 -8.50
CA VAL A 30 2.83 22.70 -8.88
C VAL A 30 3.78 21.63 -9.38
N TRP A 31 3.73 20.47 -8.74
CA TRP A 31 4.57 19.33 -9.03
C TRP A 31 3.70 18.16 -9.43
N TYR A 32 3.98 17.57 -10.59
CA TYR A 32 3.21 16.48 -11.19
C TYR A 32 3.94 15.17 -10.98
N MET A 33 3.23 14.17 -10.46
CA MET A 33 3.78 12.85 -10.22
C MET A 33 3.89 12.11 -11.57
N PRO A 34 5.11 11.78 -12.04
CA PRO A 34 5.28 11.03 -13.28
C PRO A 34 5.07 9.53 -13.07
N GLN A 35 5.31 9.03 -11.84
CA GLN A 35 5.15 7.63 -11.48
C GLN A 35 3.68 7.23 -11.43
N SER A 36 3.41 5.96 -11.73
CA SER A 36 2.12 5.37 -11.41
C SER A 36 2.04 5.14 -9.91
N LEU A 37 0.86 5.27 -9.33
CA LEU A 37 0.63 4.84 -7.97
C LEU A 37 0.72 3.33 -7.85
N ASN A 38 0.91 2.89 -6.60
CA ASN A 38 1.10 1.49 -6.29
C ASN A 38 -0.11 0.63 -6.70
N ARG A 39 0.07 -0.69 -6.71
CA ARG A 39 -0.97 -1.64 -7.10
C ARG A 39 -2.22 -1.62 -6.20
N VAL A 40 -2.16 -1.07 -4.98
CA VAL A 40 -3.32 -0.96 -4.07
C VAL A 40 -4.33 0.05 -4.61
N THR A 41 -3.90 1.06 -5.37
CA THR A 41 -4.80 2.02 -6.03
C THR A 41 -5.35 1.54 -7.37
N ALA A 42 -4.81 0.45 -7.91
CA ALA A 42 -5.26 -0.09 -9.19
C ALA A 42 -6.70 -0.63 -9.06
N GLY A 43 -7.57 -0.22 -9.98
CA GLY A 43 -8.99 -0.60 -9.96
C GLY A 43 -9.84 0.14 -8.91
N ARG A 44 -9.24 0.98 -8.06
CA ARG A 44 -10.00 1.78 -7.09
C ARG A 44 -10.60 3.02 -7.75
N SER A 45 -11.84 3.34 -7.38
CA SER A 45 -12.54 4.54 -7.82
C SER A 45 -12.04 5.79 -7.11
N ALA A 46 -12.36 6.96 -7.67
CA ALA A 46 -12.03 8.24 -7.06
C ALA A 46 -12.57 8.36 -5.62
N ASP A 47 -13.75 7.78 -5.34
CA ASP A 47 -14.36 7.80 -4.01
C ASP A 47 -13.65 6.85 -3.01
N GLN A 48 -12.90 5.85 -3.49
CA GLN A 48 -12.16 4.90 -2.66
C GLN A 48 -10.76 5.40 -2.27
N LEU A 49 -10.19 6.33 -3.05
CA LEU A 49 -8.87 6.91 -2.83
C LEU A 49 -8.95 8.36 -2.32
N GLY A 50 -10.02 9.05 -2.69
CA GLY A 50 -10.34 10.40 -2.29
C GLY A 50 -10.44 10.55 -0.78
N GLY A 51 -10.01 11.70 -0.27
CA GLY A 51 -10.01 12.00 1.17
C GLY A 51 -8.88 11.36 2.00
N SER A 52 -7.93 10.65 1.38
CA SER A 52 -6.70 10.15 2.02
C SER A 52 -5.45 10.81 1.43
N SER A 53 -4.31 10.81 2.14
CA SER A 53 -3.09 11.38 1.56
C SER A 53 -2.39 10.40 0.63
N LEU A 54 -1.54 10.94 -0.23
CA LEU A 54 -0.60 10.18 -1.07
C LEU A 54 0.19 9.12 -0.29
N ASN A 55 0.53 9.39 0.97
CA ASN A 55 1.26 8.44 1.80
C ASN A 55 0.41 7.26 2.29
N ALA A 56 -0.91 7.34 2.24
CA ALA A 56 -1.71 6.14 2.52
C ALA A 56 -1.49 5.06 1.44
N TRP A 57 -0.99 5.43 0.26
CA TRP A 57 -1.09 4.62 -0.95
C TRP A 57 0.21 4.42 -1.72
N ASN A 58 1.39 4.85 -1.25
CA ASN A 58 2.62 4.66 -2.01
C ASN A 58 3.86 4.50 -1.13
N TYR A 59 3.91 3.40 -0.38
CA TYR A 59 5.03 3.02 0.48
C TYR A 59 5.66 1.70 0.02
N SER A 60 6.92 1.51 0.36
CA SER A 60 7.55 0.19 0.47
C SER A 60 7.76 -0.18 1.93
N MET A 61 7.91 -1.48 2.21
CA MET A 61 8.38 -1.94 3.52
C MET A 61 9.83 -2.35 3.42
N VAL A 62 10.63 -1.83 4.35
CA VAL A 62 12.06 -2.07 4.46
C VAL A 62 12.36 -2.64 5.83
N ILE A 63 13.17 -3.70 5.87
CA ILE A 63 13.64 -4.30 7.11
C ILE A 63 15.16 -4.34 7.17
N THR A 64 15.69 -4.35 8.40
CA THR A 64 17.09 -4.59 8.70
C THR A 64 17.19 -5.64 9.79
N THR A 65 18.04 -6.66 9.59
CA THR A 65 18.29 -7.72 10.57
C THR A 65 19.75 -7.74 11.01
N ASN A 66 20.06 -8.16 12.23
CA ASN A 66 21.45 -8.27 12.71
C ASN A 66 22.19 -9.53 12.21
N SER A 67 21.46 -10.46 11.60
CA SER A 67 21.96 -11.73 11.06
C SER A 67 21.34 -12.02 9.70
N ASN A 68 21.93 -12.93 8.92
CA ASN A 68 21.36 -13.31 7.63
C ASN A 68 20.07 -14.10 7.87
N GLN A 69 18.97 -13.63 7.30
CA GLN A 69 17.65 -14.24 7.46
C GLN A 69 17.06 -14.64 6.11
N ASN A 70 16.07 -15.52 6.14
CA ASN A 70 15.23 -15.85 4.98
C ASN A 70 13.79 -15.51 5.34
N LEU A 71 13.36 -14.32 4.95
CA LEU A 71 12.02 -13.85 5.24
C LEU A 71 10.99 -14.63 4.42
N VAL A 72 9.90 -15.04 5.07
CA VAL A 72 8.73 -15.63 4.42
C VAL A 72 8.03 -14.58 3.55
N ASP A 73 8.03 -14.79 2.23
CA ASP A 73 7.30 -13.96 1.29
C ASP A 73 5.82 -14.38 1.28
N GLN A 74 5.03 -13.69 2.10
CA GLN A 74 3.58 -13.90 2.17
C GLN A 74 2.84 -13.43 0.90
N MET A 75 3.47 -12.64 0.03
CA MET A 75 2.82 -12.03 -1.14
C MET A 75 3.00 -12.85 -2.43
N SER A 76 3.97 -13.76 -2.43
CA SER A 76 4.29 -14.64 -3.56
C SER A 76 3.36 -15.85 -3.70
N GLU A 77 3.33 -16.43 -4.90
CA GLU A 77 2.87 -17.81 -5.08
C GLU A 77 3.81 -18.73 -4.30
N ALA A 78 3.24 -19.64 -3.49
CA ALA A 78 4.01 -20.62 -2.75
C ALA A 78 4.46 -21.77 -3.66
N ASP A 79 5.57 -22.41 -3.28
CA ASP A 79 6.06 -23.61 -3.96
C ASP A 79 5.17 -24.81 -3.62
N GLY A 80 4.61 -25.43 -4.67
CA GLY A 80 3.72 -26.59 -4.55
C GLY A 80 2.24 -26.24 -4.75
N SER A 81 1.36 -27.10 -4.23
CA SER A 81 -0.09 -26.88 -4.25
C SER A 81 -0.81 -27.73 -3.21
N VAL A 82 -1.94 -27.22 -2.71
CA VAL A 82 -3.01 -28.06 -2.14
C VAL A 82 -4.03 -28.28 -3.25
N ASN A 83 -4.17 -29.53 -3.69
CA ASN A 83 -5.07 -29.89 -4.77
C ASN A 83 -6.46 -30.15 -4.21
N VAL A 84 -7.47 -29.61 -4.89
CA VAL A 84 -8.89 -29.85 -4.62
C VAL A 84 -9.45 -30.62 -5.81
N SER A 85 -10.11 -31.75 -5.55
CA SER A 85 -10.71 -32.58 -6.60
C SER A 85 -12.06 -33.17 -6.23
N GLY A 86 -12.93 -33.41 -7.22
CA GLY A 86 -14.27 -33.98 -7.01
C GLY A 86 -15.38 -33.11 -7.58
N PHE A 87 -16.29 -32.65 -6.72
CA PHE A 87 -17.39 -31.75 -7.08
C PHE A 87 -16.92 -30.47 -7.81
N ILE A 88 -15.80 -29.89 -7.38
CA ILE A 88 -15.07 -28.78 -8.00
C ILE A 88 -13.59 -29.16 -8.00
N ASN A 89 -12.85 -28.77 -9.03
CA ASN A 89 -11.41 -29.03 -9.12
C ASN A 89 -10.63 -27.71 -9.12
N GLY A 90 -9.47 -27.69 -8.48
CA GLY A 90 -8.58 -26.54 -8.48
C GLY A 90 -7.28 -26.81 -7.72
N GLU A 91 -6.35 -25.87 -7.81
CA GLU A 91 -5.07 -25.92 -7.10
C GLU A 91 -4.97 -24.65 -6.26
N LEU A 92 -4.84 -24.79 -4.94
CA LEU A 92 -4.59 -23.68 -4.04
C LEU A 92 -3.08 -23.44 -3.97
N LYS A 93 -2.66 -22.20 -4.15
CA LYS A 93 -1.25 -21.83 -4.32
C LYS A 93 -0.82 -20.57 -3.57
N PHE A 94 -1.77 -19.77 -3.10
CA PHE A 94 -1.51 -18.59 -2.27
C PHE A 94 -1.84 -18.97 -0.83
N MET A 95 -0.88 -18.82 0.09
CA MET A 95 -0.95 -19.32 1.46
C MET A 95 -0.51 -18.25 2.44
N GLN A 96 -1.36 -17.88 3.41
CA GLN A 96 -1.07 -16.95 4.52
C GLN A 96 -1.14 -17.80 5.77
N GLY A 97 -0.23 -17.60 6.70
CA GLY A 97 -0.34 -18.31 7.95
C GLY A 97 0.38 -17.62 9.07
N TYR A 98 -0.05 -17.96 10.26
CA TYR A 98 0.62 -17.60 11.49
C TYR A 98 0.83 -18.87 12.31
N PHE A 99 2.07 -19.09 12.75
CA PHE A 99 2.42 -20.18 13.67
C PHE A 99 2.77 -19.60 15.03
N ASP A 100 1.95 -19.93 16.02
CA ASP A 100 2.17 -19.56 17.40
C ASP A 100 3.03 -20.63 18.09
N ASN A 101 4.30 -20.27 18.27
CA ASN A 101 5.28 -21.09 18.95
C ASN A 101 4.93 -21.37 20.42
N TYR A 102 4.17 -20.49 21.09
CA TYR A 102 3.79 -20.65 22.50
C TYR A 102 2.71 -21.71 22.67
N ASN A 103 1.68 -21.69 21.81
CA ASN A 103 0.59 -22.65 21.86
C ASN A 103 0.83 -23.90 20.99
N ASN A 104 1.90 -23.91 20.19
CA ASN A 104 2.15 -24.91 19.15
C ASN A 104 0.89 -25.10 18.29
N ALA A 105 0.33 -23.97 17.88
CA ALA A 105 -0.92 -23.82 17.15
C ALA A 105 -0.70 -22.88 15.97
N SER A 106 -1.65 -22.85 15.06
CA SER A 106 -1.54 -22.16 13.79
C SER A 106 -2.91 -21.80 13.24
N ASN A 107 -2.92 -20.72 12.47
CA ASN A 107 -4.00 -20.40 11.56
C ASN A 107 -3.40 -20.28 10.16
N VAL A 108 -4.01 -20.92 9.17
CA VAL A 108 -3.54 -20.90 7.77
C VAL A 108 -4.70 -20.70 6.84
N PHE A 109 -4.59 -19.71 5.96
CA PHE A 109 -5.51 -19.45 4.88
C PHE A 109 -4.85 -19.79 3.55
N VAL A 110 -5.55 -20.52 2.68
CA VAL A 110 -5.04 -20.95 1.37
C VAL A 110 -6.09 -20.73 0.30
N THR A 111 -5.70 -20.25 -0.87
CA THR A 111 -6.62 -20.08 -2.01
C THR A 111 -5.93 -20.26 -3.35
N ASN A 112 -6.74 -20.50 -4.39
CA ASN A 112 -6.30 -20.49 -5.78
C ASN A 112 -6.30 -19.10 -6.42
N TYR A 113 -6.72 -18.07 -5.68
CA TYR A 113 -6.80 -16.70 -6.15
C TYR A 113 -5.67 -15.86 -5.56
N ASN A 114 -4.98 -15.09 -6.39
CA ASN A 114 -3.93 -14.20 -5.90
C ASN A 114 -4.59 -13.13 -4.99
N TRP A 115 -4.21 -13.06 -3.72
CA TRP A 115 -4.84 -12.12 -2.78
C TRP A 115 -4.69 -10.67 -3.23
N MET A 116 -3.59 -10.36 -3.93
CA MET A 116 -3.36 -9.04 -4.50
C MET A 116 -4.23 -8.73 -5.71
N SER A 117 -4.85 -9.73 -6.33
CA SER A 117 -5.88 -9.55 -7.36
C SER A 117 -7.28 -9.38 -6.78
N MET A 118 -7.49 -9.55 -5.47
CA MET A 118 -8.77 -9.26 -4.80
C MET A 118 -9.03 -7.75 -4.67
N PHE A 119 -7.99 -6.92 -4.82
CA PHE A 119 -8.09 -5.47 -4.92
C PHE A 119 -8.27 -4.96 -6.36
N HIS A 120 -8.09 -5.84 -7.34
CA HIS A 120 -8.37 -5.51 -8.74
C HIS A 120 -9.83 -5.84 -9.01
N ASP A 121 -10.53 -4.94 -9.69
CA ASP A 121 -11.87 -5.21 -10.20
C ASP A 121 -11.83 -6.55 -10.94
N SER A 122 -12.67 -7.47 -10.47
CA SER A 122 -12.68 -8.90 -10.79
C SER A 122 -12.08 -9.19 -12.16
N GLU A 123 -10.83 -9.66 -12.20
CA GLU A 123 -10.47 -10.52 -13.32
C GLU A 123 -11.47 -11.68 -13.24
N LEU A 124 -12.43 -11.67 -14.16
CA LEU A 124 -13.43 -12.71 -14.33
C LEU A 124 -12.71 -14.00 -14.72
N ASN A 125 -12.01 -14.59 -13.76
CA ASN A 125 -11.46 -15.90 -13.90
C ASN A 125 -12.69 -16.81 -13.92
N ASN A 126 -12.92 -17.48 -15.05
CA ASN A 126 -14.04 -18.41 -15.20
C ASN A 126 -13.87 -19.68 -14.34
N ASN A 127 -12.77 -19.76 -13.58
CA ASN A 127 -12.48 -20.85 -12.66
C ASN A 127 -13.23 -20.63 -11.34
N ALA A 128 -13.47 -21.72 -10.60
CA ALA A 128 -14.01 -21.61 -9.25
C ALA A 128 -13.07 -20.80 -8.36
N PHE A 129 -13.61 -19.88 -7.56
CA PHE A 129 -12.89 -19.35 -6.40
C PHE A 129 -12.92 -20.42 -5.33
N ILE A 130 -11.76 -20.78 -4.78
CA ILE A 130 -11.64 -21.78 -3.72
C ILE A 130 -10.79 -21.21 -2.61
N SER A 131 -11.29 -21.28 -1.38
CA SER A 131 -10.56 -20.88 -0.18
C SER A 131 -10.68 -21.95 0.90
N LEU A 132 -9.59 -22.14 1.63
CA LEU A 132 -9.42 -23.07 2.72
C LEU A 132 -8.85 -22.33 3.93
N SER A 133 -9.60 -22.28 5.02
CA SER A 133 -9.17 -21.81 6.33
C SER A 133 -8.90 -23.03 7.22
N LEU A 134 -7.75 -23.02 7.89
CA LEU A 134 -7.29 -24.07 8.80
C LEU A 134 -6.91 -23.46 10.13
N ASN A 135 -7.44 -24.00 11.23
CA ASN A 135 -7.22 -23.49 12.57
C ASN A 135 -7.18 -24.61 13.60
N ASN A 136 -6.07 -24.74 14.32
CA ASN A 136 -5.89 -25.71 15.40
C ASN A 136 -5.65 -25.07 16.76
N TYR A 137 -6.01 -23.80 16.94
CA TYR A 137 -6.00 -23.16 18.25
C TYR A 137 -7.00 -23.83 19.20
N PRO A 138 -6.63 -24.04 20.48
CA PRO A 138 -7.56 -24.57 21.46
C PRO A 138 -8.76 -23.63 21.66
N GLN A 139 -9.96 -24.20 21.66
CA GLN A 139 -11.21 -23.48 21.95
C GLN A 139 -11.11 -22.68 23.26
N GLY A 140 -11.36 -21.36 23.19
CA GLY A 140 -11.34 -20.45 24.34
C GLY A 140 -9.97 -19.81 24.63
N VAL A 141 -8.94 -20.05 23.81
CA VAL A 141 -7.78 -19.17 23.76
C VAL A 141 -8.24 -17.86 23.13
N ASN A 142 -8.21 -16.78 23.90
CA ASN A 142 -8.33 -15.44 23.32
C ASN A 142 -7.08 -15.26 22.49
N ILE A 143 -7.19 -15.37 21.16
CA ILE A 143 -6.15 -14.90 20.27
C ILE A 143 -6.23 -13.38 20.41
N ASP A 144 -5.54 -12.80 21.40
CA ASP A 144 -5.63 -11.36 21.67
C ASP A 144 -5.15 -10.53 20.47
N GLN A 145 -4.41 -11.16 19.54
CA GLN A 145 -4.03 -10.65 18.24
C GLN A 145 -3.82 -11.83 17.28
N PRO A 146 -4.82 -12.34 16.55
CA PRO A 146 -4.49 -13.00 15.30
C PRO A 146 -3.83 -11.89 14.50
N GLY A 147 -2.55 -12.07 14.13
CA GLY A 147 -1.94 -11.18 13.14
C GLY A 147 -2.97 -11.00 12.03
N ASP A 148 -3.42 -9.77 11.85
CA ASP A 148 -4.66 -9.31 11.24
C ASP A 148 -4.99 -10.01 9.91
N SER A 149 -5.37 -11.29 9.96
CA SER A 149 -5.93 -12.03 8.84
C SER A 149 -7.40 -11.67 8.70
N GLY A 150 -7.74 -10.39 8.93
CA GLY A 150 -9.06 -9.77 8.89
C GLY A 150 -9.77 -9.90 7.54
N TYR A 151 -9.25 -10.75 6.66
CA TYR A 151 -9.87 -11.15 5.43
C TYR A 151 -11.00 -12.17 5.64
N PHE A 152 -10.88 -13.13 6.56
CA PHE A 152 -11.91 -14.15 6.76
C PHE A 152 -11.98 -14.64 8.22
N ASP A 153 -13.06 -14.25 8.89
CA ASP A 153 -13.39 -14.37 10.33
C ASP A 153 -13.62 -15.83 10.82
N TYR A 154 -12.93 -16.82 10.23
CA TYR A 154 -13.17 -18.24 10.50
C TYR A 154 -12.28 -18.74 11.64
N ASN A 155 -12.92 -18.95 12.80
CA ASN A 155 -12.30 -19.61 13.97
C ASN A 155 -12.20 -21.14 13.82
N ASP A 156 -12.80 -21.71 12.77
CA ASP A 156 -12.89 -23.14 12.53
C ASP A 156 -12.30 -23.49 11.16
N ASP A 157 -11.96 -24.77 10.98
CA ASP A 157 -11.61 -25.33 9.67
C ASP A 157 -12.80 -25.19 8.70
N HIS A 158 -12.55 -24.52 7.58
CA HIS A 158 -13.59 -24.19 6.60
C HIS A 158 -13.05 -24.25 5.18
N LEU A 159 -13.79 -24.90 4.30
CA LEU A 159 -13.55 -24.83 2.87
C LEU A 159 -14.79 -24.29 2.17
N SER A 160 -14.59 -23.27 1.35
CA SER A 160 -15.59 -22.78 0.42
C SER A 160 -15.05 -22.78 -1.00
N ALA A 161 -15.92 -23.17 -1.92
CA ALA A 161 -15.66 -23.11 -3.35
C ALA A 161 -16.91 -22.61 -4.06
N TYR A 162 -16.80 -21.65 -4.96
CA TYR A 162 -17.93 -21.18 -5.77
C TYR A 162 -17.51 -20.76 -7.16
N THR A 163 -18.43 -20.87 -8.11
CA THR A 163 -18.26 -20.50 -9.51
C THR A 163 -19.26 -19.42 -9.91
N ASN A 164 -18.96 -18.70 -10.98
CA ASN A 164 -19.82 -17.60 -11.47
C ASN A 164 -21.20 -18.05 -11.95
N ASP A 165 -21.39 -19.35 -12.26
CA ASP A 165 -22.68 -19.94 -12.63
C ASP A 165 -23.53 -20.38 -11.42
N GLY A 166 -23.08 -20.07 -10.19
CA GLY A 166 -23.82 -20.31 -8.96
C GLY A 166 -23.67 -21.71 -8.38
N VAL A 167 -22.73 -22.53 -8.90
CA VAL A 167 -22.30 -23.75 -8.21
C VAL A 167 -21.48 -23.33 -7.00
N TYR A 168 -21.78 -23.92 -5.85
CA TYR A 168 -21.04 -23.67 -4.62
C TYR A 168 -20.86 -24.98 -3.87
N PHE A 169 -19.81 -25.07 -3.06
CA PHE A 169 -19.52 -26.11 -2.08
C PHE A 169 -19.03 -25.41 -0.82
N GLU A 170 -19.54 -25.81 0.34
CA GLU A 170 -19.17 -25.20 1.61
C GLU A 170 -19.20 -26.25 2.70
N VAL A 171 -18.16 -26.27 3.53
CA VAL A 171 -18.01 -27.25 4.60
C VAL A 171 -17.24 -26.67 5.77
N SER A 172 -17.72 -26.94 6.97
CA SER A 172 -16.99 -26.79 8.23
C SER A 172 -16.87 -28.16 8.87
N GLN A 173 -15.65 -28.71 8.86
CA GLN A 173 -15.30 -30.02 9.40
C GLN A 173 -13.86 -29.96 9.88
N ASP A 174 -13.51 -30.77 10.88
CA ASP A 174 -12.11 -30.89 11.31
C ASP A 174 -11.27 -31.43 10.14
N ILE A 175 -10.22 -30.68 9.78
CA ILE A 175 -9.31 -31.01 8.69
C ILE A 175 -7.94 -31.33 9.31
N ASP A 176 -7.41 -32.51 9.03
CA ASP A 176 -6.06 -32.85 9.47
C ASP A 176 -5.04 -32.02 8.67
N TYR A 177 -4.16 -31.27 9.35
CA TYR A 177 -3.08 -30.53 8.70
C TYR A 177 -1.87 -30.33 9.64
N ASN A 178 -0.74 -29.96 9.04
CA ASN A 178 0.44 -29.50 9.77
C ASN A 178 1.00 -28.23 9.12
N TYR A 179 1.25 -27.20 9.91
CA TYR A 179 1.92 -25.97 9.48
C TYR A 179 2.99 -25.60 10.50
N ASP A 180 4.18 -25.27 10.03
CA ASP A 180 5.36 -24.96 10.86
C ASP A 180 5.80 -23.49 10.77
N GLY A 181 4.94 -22.61 10.24
CA GLY A 181 5.28 -21.21 9.95
C GLY A 181 5.82 -20.98 8.54
N LYS A 182 6.16 -22.05 7.80
CA LYS A 182 6.68 -21.95 6.43
C LYS A 182 6.02 -22.91 5.45
N THR A 183 5.79 -24.14 5.86
CA THR A 183 5.29 -25.23 5.04
C THR A 183 3.98 -25.76 5.61
N LEU A 184 2.93 -25.72 4.79
CA LEU A 184 1.67 -26.39 5.04
C LEU A 184 1.68 -27.77 4.40
N THR A 185 1.25 -28.79 5.14
CA THR A 185 0.98 -30.13 4.63
C THR A 185 -0.44 -30.55 4.99
N VAL A 186 -1.21 -30.92 3.98
CA VAL A 186 -2.58 -31.43 4.09
C VAL A 186 -2.58 -32.88 3.58
N PRO A 187 -2.77 -33.89 4.45
CA PRO A 187 -2.96 -35.27 4.03
C PRO A 187 -4.19 -35.44 3.14
N ASP A 188 -4.19 -36.51 2.34
CA ASP A 188 -5.34 -36.89 1.53
C ASP A 188 -6.56 -37.18 2.41
N GLN A 189 -7.60 -36.36 2.28
CA GLN A 189 -8.82 -36.49 3.05
C GLN A 189 -10.04 -36.01 2.23
N GLN A 190 -11.17 -36.67 2.48
CA GLN A 190 -12.43 -36.38 1.82
C GLN A 190 -13.30 -35.48 2.71
N LEU A 191 -13.83 -34.41 2.12
CA LEU A 191 -14.81 -33.51 2.71
C LEU A 191 -16.18 -33.75 2.09
N VAL A 192 -17.23 -33.64 2.90
CA VAL A 192 -18.62 -33.90 2.49
C VAL A 192 -19.52 -32.76 2.93
N ASP A 193 -20.17 -32.07 2.00
CA ASP A 193 -21.06 -30.96 2.36
C ASP A 193 -22.45 -31.45 2.85
N SER A 194 -23.30 -30.52 3.25
CA SER A 194 -24.68 -30.81 3.70
C SER A 194 -25.61 -31.41 2.62
N ARG A 195 -25.17 -31.45 1.36
CA ARG A 195 -25.89 -31.97 0.20
C ARG A 195 -25.29 -33.29 -0.30
N ASP A 196 -24.44 -33.94 0.51
CA ASP A 196 -23.71 -35.16 0.17
C ASP A 196 -22.77 -35.02 -1.05
N SER A 197 -22.40 -33.79 -1.43
CA SER A 197 -21.36 -33.52 -2.42
C SER A 197 -20.00 -33.80 -1.79
N THR A 198 -19.04 -34.28 -2.58
CA THR A 198 -17.72 -34.67 -2.06
C THR A 198 -16.58 -33.94 -2.76
N LEU A 199 -15.59 -33.55 -1.96
CA LEU A 199 -14.29 -33.05 -2.40
C LEU A 199 -13.19 -33.85 -1.72
N THR A 200 -12.03 -33.97 -2.36
CA THR A 200 -10.80 -34.48 -1.77
C THR A 200 -9.77 -33.36 -1.80
N ILE A 201 -9.11 -33.14 -0.67
CA ILE A 201 -8.01 -32.19 -0.54
C ILE A 201 -6.72 -32.92 -0.16
N ALA A 202 -5.61 -32.55 -0.78
CA ALA A 202 -4.30 -33.09 -0.46
C ALA A 202 -3.19 -32.21 -1.02
N GLY A 203 -2.07 -32.08 -0.31
CA GLY A 203 -0.86 -31.50 -0.89
C GLY A 203 0.07 -30.85 0.12
N THR A 204 1.09 -30.19 -0.42
CA THR A 204 2.09 -29.47 0.35
C THR A 204 2.36 -28.14 -0.33
N LEU A 205 2.36 -27.08 0.47
CA LEU A 205 2.71 -25.72 0.08
C LEU A 205 3.83 -25.22 0.95
N THR A 206 4.81 -24.55 0.37
CA THR A 206 5.92 -23.92 1.12
C THR A 206 6.06 -22.48 0.65
N HIS A 207 6.09 -21.53 1.59
CA HIS A 207 6.35 -20.14 1.23
C HIS A 207 7.67 -19.98 0.47
N SER A 208 7.64 -19.14 -0.55
CA SER A 208 8.87 -18.56 -1.11
C SER A 208 9.55 -17.69 -0.05
N THR A 209 10.85 -17.44 -0.21
CA THR A 209 11.60 -16.61 0.73
C THR A 209 12.40 -15.52 0.06
N ILE A 210 12.59 -14.41 0.79
CA ILE A 210 13.46 -13.31 0.42
C ILE A 210 14.73 -13.40 1.29
N ASP A 211 15.89 -13.44 0.65
CA ASP A 211 17.17 -13.40 1.35
C ASP A 211 17.38 -12.01 1.97
N ILE A 212 17.60 -11.94 3.28
CA ILE A 212 17.86 -10.70 4.01
C ILE A 212 19.31 -10.73 4.54
N PRO A 213 20.25 -10.03 3.89
CA PRO A 213 21.61 -9.93 4.38
C PRO A 213 21.70 -9.16 5.70
N ALA A 214 22.53 -9.64 6.62
CA ALA A 214 22.75 -9.00 7.90
C ALA A 214 23.19 -7.53 7.73
N ASN A 215 22.66 -6.66 8.58
CA ASN A 215 22.97 -5.23 8.69
C ASN A 215 22.77 -4.46 7.37
N THR A 216 21.86 -4.95 6.52
CA THR A 216 21.55 -4.35 5.22
C THR A 216 20.06 -4.10 5.13
N GLN A 217 19.68 -2.85 4.85
CA GLN A 217 18.30 -2.52 4.54
C GLN A 217 17.86 -3.29 3.30
N THR A 218 16.82 -4.08 3.46
CA THR A 218 16.25 -4.91 2.40
C THR A 218 14.79 -4.56 2.23
N GLU A 219 14.42 -4.19 1.01
CA GLU A 219 13.04 -3.95 0.63
C GLU A 219 12.35 -5.31 0.43
N ILE A 220 11.35 -5.59 1.28
CA ILE A 220 10.62 -6.87 1.31
C ILE A 220 9.21 -6.75 0.74
N MET A 221 8.79 -5.51 0.50
CA MET A 221 7.55 -5.18 -0.17
C MET A 221 7.78 -3.90 -0.95
N SER A 222 8.19 -4.07 -2.21
CA SER A 222 8.16 -3.01 -3.21
C SER A 222 6.93 -3.23 -4.09
N TYR A 223 6.20 -2.16 -4.39
CA TYR A 223 5.01 -2.28 -5.23
C TYR A 223 5.29 -1.92 -6.70
N ASP A 224 6.52 -2.17 -7.14
CA ASP A 224 7.04 -1.88 -8.49
C ASP A 224 6.57 -2.91 -9.54
N GLY A 225 5.30 -3.32 -9.46
CA GLY A 225 4.65 -4.18 -10.43
C GLY A 225 4.12 -3.39 -11.63
N ASP A 226 4.56 -3.76 -12.83
CA ASP A 226 4.36 -3.06 -14.12
C ASP A 226 2.92 -3.07 -14.69
N THR A 227 1.89 -3.20 -13.85
CA THR A 227 0.47 -3.17 -14.29
C THR A 227 -0.44 -2.45 -13.30
N SER A 228 -0.04 -1.26 -12.85
CA SER A 228 -1.04 -0.27 -12.45
C SER A 228 -1.71 0.23 -13.73
N TRP A 229 -2.97 -0.15 -13.94
CA TRP A 229 -3.86 0.53 -14.87
C TRP A 229 -4.27 1.86 -14.23
N ASP A 230 -3.29 2.72 -13.99
CA ASP A 230 -3.52 4.06 -13.48
C ASP A 230 -4.25 4.85 -14.55
N TYR A 231 -5.56 4.93 -14.41
CA TYR A 231 -6.39 5.78 -15.24
C TYR A 231 -6.35 7.25 -14.80
N GLY A 232 -5.34 7.66 -14.04
CA GLY A 232 -5.30 8.96 -13.39
C GLY A 232 -3.96 9.68 -13.41
N SER A 233 -3.98 10.94 -12.96
CA SER A 233 -2.81 11.80 -12.77
C SER A 233 -2.84 12.45 -11.39
N TRP A 234 -1.67 12.60 -10.79
CA TRP A 234 -1.49 13.14 -9.45
C TRP A 234 -0.60 14.37 -9.50
N ALA A 235 -0.95 15.36 -8.70
CA ALA A 235 -0.14 16.57 -8.53
C ALA A 235 -0.21 17.07 -7.09
N ILE A 236 0.87 17.70 -6.63
CA ILE A 236 0.90 18.45 -5.39
C ILE A 236 1.08 19.93 -5.69
N HIS A 237 0.27 20.76 -5.03
CA HIS A 237 0.35 22.20 -5.10
C HIS A 237 0.84 22.71 -3.75
N ILE A 238 2.09 23.15 -3.71
CA ILE A 238 2.72 23.71 -2.52
C ILE A 238 2.64 25.22 -2.62
N LYS A 239 1.90 25.85 -1.71
CA LYS A 239 1.60 27.29 -1.78
C LYS A 239 2.30 28.08 -0.68
N GLU A 240 2.71 29.30 -1.00
CA GLU A 240 3.36 30.25 -0.07
C GLU A 240 2.53 30.55 1.19
N ASP A 241 1.21 30.41 1.13
CA ASP A 241 0.31 30.63 2.26
C ASP A 241 0.27 29.47 3.27
N GLY A 242 1.21 28.53 3.18
CA GLY A 242 1.29 27.34 4.04
C GLY A 242 0.29 26.25 3.65
N LYS A 243 -0.35 26.36 2.48
CA LYS A 243 -1.34 25.37 2.01
C LYS A 243 -0.71 24.32 1.11
N TRP A 244 -0.88 23.06 1.49
CA TRP A 244 -0.54 21.87 0.71
C TRP A 244 -1.81 21.30 0.10
N VAL A 245 -1.84 21.06 -1.21
CA VAL A 245 -3.01 20.48 -1.88
C VAL A 245 -2.57 19.35 -2.78
N GLU A 246 -3.00 18.14 -2.47
CA GLU A 246 -2.85 16.96 -3.30
C GLU A 246 -4.07 16.88 -4.22
N VAL A 247 -3.86 16.77 -5.52
CA VAL A 247 -4.92 16.76 -6.53
C VAL A 247 -4.86 15.44 -7.29
N TYR A 248 -6.00 14.77 -7.34
CA TYR A 248 -6.14 13.46 -7.92
C TYR A 248 -7.15 13.54 -9.06
N THR A 249 -6.73 13.15 -10.25
CA THR A 249 -7.63 13.06 -11.41
C THR A 249 -7.73 11.61 -11.81
N PHE A 250 -8.93 11.05 -11.87
CA PHE A 250 -9.21 9.67 -12.26
C PHE A 250 -10.08 9.64 -13.51
N GLU A 251 -9.85 8.68 -14.39
CA GLU A 251 -10.70 8.39 -15.53
C GLU A 251 -11.27 6.98 -15.42
N GLU A 252 -12.57 6.79 -15.66
CA GLU A 252 -13.20 5.46 -15.56
C GLU A 252 -13.53 4.91 -16.96
N GLN A 253 -13.26 3.61 -17.17
CA GLN A 253 -13.67 2.90 -18.38
C GLN A 253 -15.11 2.40 -18.22
N GLN A 254 -16.06 2.94 -19.00
CA GLN A 254 -17.42 2.37 -19.04
C GLN A 254 -17.56 1.21 -20.04
N ASP A 255 -16.76 1.18 -21.11
CA ASP A 255 -16.92 0.20 -22.19
C ASP A 255 -15.61 -0.14 -22.93
N PRO A 256 -15.53 -1.31 -23.60
CA PRO A 256 -14.37 -1.72 -24.40
C PRO A 256 -14.01 -0.76 -25.55
N SER A 257 -14.88 0.20 -25.86
CA SER A 257 -14.77 1.13 -27.00
C SER A 257 -14.50 2.60 -26.66
N GLY A 258 -14.41 3.02 -25.39
CA GLY A 258 -14.03 4.40 -25.08
C GLY A 258 -14.18 4.85 -23.61
N TRP A 259 -13.25 5.71 -23.18
CA TRP A 259 -13.21 6.40 -21.87
C TRP A 259 -14.17 7.57 -21.84
N SER A 260 -14.93 7.81 -20.75
CA SER A 260 -15.76 9.04 -20.73
C SER A 260 -16.16 9.70 -19.39
N ASN A 261 -15.72 9.25 -18.21
CA ASN A 261 -15.89 10.04 -16.98
C ASN A 261 -14.53 10.42 -16.37
N VAL A 262 -14.33 11.71 -16.12
CA VAL A 262 -13.17 12.25 -15.40
C VAL A 262 -13.64 12.75 -14.03
N TYR A 263 -13.06 12.21 -12.97
CA TYR A 263 -13.28 12.59 -11.58
C TYR A 263 -12.06 13.34 -11.08
N VAL A 264 -12.26 14.42 -10.34
CA VAL A 264 -11.18 15.16 -9.68
C VAL A 264 -11.52 15.29 -8.22
N ASP A 265 -10.61 14.87 -7.36
CA ASP A 265 -10.68 15.08 -5.91
C ASP A 265 -9.38 15.70 -5.39
N SER A 266 -9.39 16.18 -4.15
CA SER A 266 -8.20 16.76 -3.53
C SER A 266 -8.16 16.60 -2.01
N THR A 267 -6.97 16.29 -1.50
CA THR A 267 -6.66 16.34 -0.06
C THR A 267 -5.95 17.65 0.25
N VAL A 268 -6.38 18.35 1.29
CA VAL A 268 -5.80 19.63 1.73
C VAL A 268 -5.11 19.43 3.07
N ALA A 269 -3.89 19.93 3.18
CA ALA A 269 -3.08 19.90 4.38
C ALA A 269 -2.40 21.25 4.61
N GLU A 270 -1.80 21.41 5.79
CA GLU A 270 -0.93 22.53 6.12
C GLU A 270 0.52 22.09 5.92
N TRP A 271 1.39 22.97 5.43
CA TRP A 271 2.82 22.69 5.37
C TRP A 271 3.66 23.86 5.91
N GLU A 272 4.83 23.50 6.42
CA GLU A 272 5.85 24.45 6.82
C GLU A 272 7.25 23.85 6.60
N MET A 273 8.25 24.72 6.52
CA MET A 273 9.66 24.30 6.60
C MET A 273 10.05 24.22 8.08
N LYS A 274 10.50 23.05 8.53
CA LYS A 274 11.19 22.89 9.82
C LYS A 274 12.61 22.44 9.54
N ASP A 275 13.57 23.29 9.87
CA ASP A 275 14.98 23.10 9.49
C ASP A 275 15.09 22.85 7.97
N ASP A 276 15.66 21.72 7.55
CA ASP A 276 15.81 21.33 6.14
C ASP A 276 14.74 20.29 5.70
N MET A 277 13.60 20.23 6.39
CA MET A 277 12.50 19.29 6.11
C MET A 277 11.21 20.01 5.75
N ILE A 278 10.45 19.41 4.84
CA ILE A 278 9.07 19.80 4.55
C ILE A 278 8.17 19.02 5.50
N VAL A 279 7.47 19.73 6.38
CA VAL A 279 6.56 19.13 7.35
C VAL A 279 5.13 19.37 6.91
N VAL A 280 4.38 18.29 6.67
CA VAL A 280 2.99 18.34 6.21
C VAL A 280 2.07 17.80 7.29
N THR A 281 1.06 18.59 7.68
CA THR A 281 0.08 18.23 8.71
C THR A 281 -1.30 18.05 8.11
N TYR A 282 -1.81 16.82 8.16
CA TYR A 282 -3.15 16.46 7.68
C TYR A 282 -4.14 16.50 8.83
N ARG A 283 -5.28 17.19 8.63
CA ARG A 283 -6.38 17.28 9.59
C ARG A 283 -7.67 16.79 8.94
N TYR A 284 -8.26 15.75 9.50
CA TYR A 284 -9.54 15.20 9.05
C TYR A 284 -10.59 15.46 10.13
N ASP A 285 -11.70 16.10 9.76
CA ASP A 285 -12.80 16.37 10.70
C ASP A 285 -13.92 15.31 10.60
N ASP A 286 -14.13 14.76 9.40
CA ASP A 286 -15.31 13.93 9.07
C ASP A 286 -14.95 12.58 8.39
N VAL A 287 -13.67 12.33 8.09
CA VAL A 287 -13.19 11.11 7.43
C VAL A 287 -12.24 10.37 8.38
N TRP A 288 -12.55 9.10 8.65
CA TRP A 288 -11.65 8.17 9.31
C TRP A 288 -10.70 7.61 8.25
N PRO A 289 -9.39 7.96 8.24
CA PRO A 289 -8.48 7.45 7.23
C PRO A 289 -8.36 5.92 7.36
N ASP A 290 -8.63 5.22 6.28
CA ASP A 290 -8.53 3.78 6.15
C ASP A 290 -7.67 3.49 4.91
N ALA A 291 -6.53 2.81 5.09
CA ALA A 291 -5.65 2.45 3.96
C ALA A 291 -6.12 1.17 3.24
N GLY A 292 -7.39 0.79 3.41
CA GLY A 292 -8.03 -0.29 2.68
C GLY A 292 -7.41 -1.66 2.97
N GLY A 293 -7.02 -1.88 4.23
CA GLY A 293 -6.42 -3.13 4.73
C GLY A 293 -4.89 -3.18 4.73
N GLY A 294 -4.19 -2.17 4.21
CA GLY A 294 -2.72 -2.05 4.35
C GLY A 294 -2.31 -1.26 5.60
N PRO A 295 -1.07 -1.33 6.11
CA PRO A 295 -0.68 -0.70 7.38
C PRO A 295 -0.40 0.83 7.36
N GLY A 296 -0.83 1.56 6.32
CA GLY A 296 -0.38 2.95 6.01
C GLY A 296 -0.47 4.00 7.14
N ILE A 297 0.32 5.08 7.03
CA ILE A 297 0.34 6.18 8.01
C ILE A 297 -1.03 6.85 8.14
N GLY A 298 -1.38 7.19 9.38
CA GLY A 298 -2.53 8.04 9.67
C GLY A 298 -3.83 7.26 9.83
N GLN A 299 -3.77 5.93 9.77
CA GLN A 299 -4.93 5.09 10.03
C GLN A 299 -5.53 5.37 11.40
N GLY A 300 -6.84 5.62 11.39
CA GLY A 300 -7.62 5.89 12.60
C GLY A 300 -7.20 7.11 13.42
N THR A 301 -6.45 8.05 12.83
CA THR A 301 -6.19 9.34 13.44
C THR A 301 -6.77 10.48 12.63
N TRP A 302 -7.36 11.44 13.33
CA TRP A 302 -7.90 12.68 12.78
C TRP A 302 -6.79 13.71 12.48
N LEU A 303 -5.58 13.47 12.98
CA LEU A 303 -4.42 14.34 12.84
C LEU A 303 -3.16 13.49 12.69
N TYR A 304 -2.42 13.68 11.61
CA TYR A 304 -1.06 13.16 11.51
C TYR A 304 -0.13 14.11 10.78
N GLN A 305 1.16 14.00 11.09
CA GLN A 305 2.23 14.81 10.53
C GLN A 305 3.16 13.89 9.75
N VAL A 306 3.64 14.37 8.61
CA VAL A 306 4.64 13.70 7.80
C VAL A 306 5.82 14.65 7.65
N ASP A 307 7.00 14.13 7.97
CA ASP A 307 8.25 14.85 7.85
C ASP A 307 9.00 14.32 6.62
N TYR A 308 9.08 15.13 5.57
CA TYR A 308 9.80 14.78 4.36
C TYR A 308 11.19 15.39 4.36
N THR A 309 12.17 14.53 4.14
CA THR A 309 13.42 14.97 3.50
C THR A 309 13.15 15.18 2.02
N TYR A 310 13.82 16.15 1.40
CA TYR A 310 13.55 16.48 0.00
C TYR A 310 14.83 16.78 -0.77
N GLU A 311 14.78 16.50 -2.07
CA GLU A 311 15.83 16.84 -3.02
C GLU A 311 15.19 17.49 -4.25
N ILE A 312 15.77 18.61 -4.70
CA ILE A 312 15.37 19.26 -5.95
C ILE A 312 16.53 19.22 -6.93
N GLU A 313 16.33 18.52 -8.05
CA GLU A 313 17.30 18.47 -9.14
C GLU A 313 16.60 18.57 -10.51
N ASN A 314 17.04 19.50 -11.35
CA ASN A 314 16.58 19.64 -12.74
C ASN A 314 15.04 19.68 -12.91
N ASP A 315 14.36 20.54 -12.14
CA ASP A 315 12.88 20.66 -12.10
C ASP A 315 12.16 19.37 -11.65
N ASN A 316 12.85 18.49 -10.92
CA ASN A 316 12.27 17.34 -10.24
C ASN A 316 12.37 17.55 -8.73
N LEU A 317 11.32 17.12 -8.03
CA LEU A 317 11.24 17.12 -6.57
C LEU A 317 11.11 15.67 -6.14
N LYS A 318 12.05 15.21 -5.32
CA LYS A 318 11.95 13.94 -4.60
C LYS A 318 11.58 14.24 -3.16
N LEU A 319 10.58 13.54 -2.65
CA LEU A 319 10.21 13.55 -1.24
C LEU A 319 10.42 12.16 -0.67
N LEU A 320 11.14 12.09 0.45
CA LEU A 320 11.40 10.86 1.17
C LEU A 320 10.87 10.99 2.60
N ASN A 321 9.99 10.08 3.00
CA ASN A 321 9.58 9.88 4.38
C ASN A 321 9.86 8.44 4.81
N GLU A 322 10.27 8.28 6.06
CA GLU A 322 10.45 6.97 6.69
C GLU A 322 9.64 6.94 7.99
N PHE A 323 8.91 5.85 8.21
CA PHE A 323 8.12 5.65 9.42
C PHE A 323 8.49 4.33 10.05
N ASN A 324 9.07 4.40 11.25
CA ASN A 324 9.37 3.22 12.04
C ASN A 324 8.07 2.62 12.57
N MET A 325 7.74 1.41 12.11
CA MET A 325 6.48 0.75 12.48
C MET A 325 6.42 0.39 13.97
N CYS A 326 7.58 0.32 14.63
CA CYS A 326 7.70 -0.03 16.04
C CYS A 326 8.13 1.14 16.92
N GLU A 327 8.03 2.40 16.45
CA GLU A 327 8.47 3.61 17.17
C GLU A 327 7.94 3.70 18.61
N PHE A 328 6.71 3.23 18.87
CA PHE A 328 6.05 3.37 20.17
C PHE A 328 6.16 2.14 21.09
N GLU A 329 6.49 0.95 20.56
CA GLU A 329 6.51 -0.33 21.31
C GLU A 329 7.58 -1.30 20.78
N GLU A 330 8.85 -0.86 20.69
CA GLU A 330 9.94 -1.56 20.00
C GLU A 330 10.05 -3.08 20.31
N GLY A 331 10.09 -3.48 21.58
CA GLY A 331 10.34 -4.89 21.93
C GLY A 331 9.25 -5.86 21.45
N TYR A 332 8.01 -5.65 21.88
CA TYR A 332 6.90 -6.54 21.52
C TYR A 332 6.54 -6.45 20.04
N CYS A 333 6.66 -5.26 19.44
CA CYS A 333 6.38 -5.04 18.03
C CYS A 333 7.36 -5.78 17.12
N LEU A 334 8.66 -5.71 17.39
CA LEU A 334 9.67 -6.40 16.57
C LEU A 334 9.51 -7.92 16.65
N GLU A 335 9.28 -8.45 17.86
CA GLU A 335 9.04 -9.90 18.06
C GLU A 335 7.81 -10.40 17.31
N MET A 336 6.75 -9.58 17.22
CA MET A 336 5.56 -9.88 16.43
C MET A 336 5.90 -10.02 14.94
N PHE A 337 6.65 -9.06 14.38
CA PHE A 337 7.05 -9.10 12.97
C PHE A 337 8.01 -10.25 12.68
N GLU A 338 8.94 -10.56 13.59
CA GLU A 338 9.79 -11.74 13.46
C GLU A 338 8.97 -13.02 13.35
N SER A 339 7.97 -13.18 14.23
CA SER A 339 7.07 -14.33 14.19
C SER A 339 6.23 -14.37 12.91
N GLN A 340 5.75 -13.22 12.43
CA GLN A 340 4.94 -13.12 11.21
C GLN A 340 5.75 -13.46 9.95
N TYR A 341 6.99 -12.98 9.89
CA TYR A 341 7.86 -13.13 8.72
C TYR A 341 8.78 -14.35 8.78
N GLY A 342 8.65 -15.19 9.81
CA GLY A 342 9.46 -16.38 9.99
C GLY A 342 10.95 -16.08 10.20
N LEU A 343 11.26 -14.94 10.82
CA LEU A 343 12.62 -14.54 11.18
C LEU A 343 13.02 -15.16 12.52
N ASP A 344 14.33 -15.35 12.73
CA ASP A 344 14.84 -15.76 14.03
C ASP A 344 14.49 -14.72 15.10
N TYR A 345 14.09 -15.16 16.29
CA TYR A 345 13.74 -14.27 17.39
C TYR A 345 14.93 -13.42 17.86
N GLY A 346 14.72 -12.10 17.95
CA GLY A 346 15.74 -11.08 18.24
C GLY A 346 16.68 -10.77 17.07
N SER A 347 16.33 -11.17 15.85
CA SER A 347 17.12 -10.87 14.63
C SER A 347 16.73 -9.56 13.94
N LEU A 348 15.49 -9.07 14.11
CA LEU A 348 14.97 -7.86 13.48
C LEU A 348 15.41 -6.63 14.27
N ASP A 349 16.25 -5.80 13.65
CA ASP A 349 16.73 -4.56 14.26
C ASP A 349 15.78 -3.39 13.94
N GLU A 350 15.20 -3.37 12.75
CA GLU A 350 14.35 -2.30 12.26
C GLU A 350 13.34 -2.82 11.24
N ILE A 351 12.10 -2.34 11.33
CA ILE A 351 11.08 -2.44 10.28
C ILE A 351 10.44 -1.07 10.09
N LYS A 352 10.43 -0.60 8.85
CA LYS A 352 9.92 0.72 8.50
C LYS A 352 9.16 0.71 7.19
N MET A 353 8.25 1.65 7.08
CA MET A 353 7.67 2.05 5.81
C MET A 353 8.46 3.19 5.22
N VAL A 354 8.66 3.18 3.91
CA VAL A 354 9.39 4.20 3.19
C VAL A 354 8.53 4.73 2.05
N TRP A 355 8.37 6.04 1.98
CA TRP A 355 7.70 6.73 0.88
C TRP A 355 8.74 7.46 0.06
N GLU A 356 8.95 7.02 -1.17
CA GLU A 356 9.69 7.78 -2.17
C GLU A 356 8.69 8.32 -3.22
N LEU A 357 8.44 9.63 -3.14
CA LEU A 357 7.54 10.32 -4.06
C LEU A 357 8.35 11.20 -5.00
N GLU A 358 8.37 10.83 -6.28
CA GLU A 358 9.00 11.65 -7.31
C GLU A 358 7.96 12.55 -8.00
N PHE A 359 8.33 13.80 -8.25
CA PHE A 359 7.53 14.76 -8.99
C PHE A 359 8.37 15.57 -9.98
N SER A 360 7.72 16.12 -11.00
CA SER A 360 8.31 17.03 -11.97
C SER A 360 7.46 18.30 -12.14
N LYS A 361 8.07 19.45 -12.44
CA LYS A 361 7.32 20.65 -12.84
C LYS A 361 6.58 20.49 -14.17
N THR A 362 6.99 19.51 -14.99
CA THR A 362 6.34 19.24 -16.28
C THR A 362 5.36 18.07 -16.15
N PRO A 363 4.07 18.26 -16.51
CA PRO A 363 3.14 17.15 -16.57
C PRO A 363 3.63 16.06 -17.54
N ASN A 364 3.48 14.79 -17.18
CA ASN A 364 3.82 13.70 -18.09
C ASN A 364 2.86 13.66 -19.29
N LEU A 365 3.25 14.31 -20.39
CA LEU A 365 2.42 14.49 -21.59
C LEU A 365 2.11 13.17 -22.34
N ARG A 366 2.80 12.06 -22.08
CA ARG A 366 2.46 10.75 -22.67
C ARG A 366 1.14 10.21 -22.12
N LYS A 367 0.87 10.44 -20.83
CA LYS A 367 -0.45 10.21 -20.21
C LYS A 367 -1.46 11.31 -20.57
N ALA A 368 -1.06 12.49 -21.08
CA ALA A 368 -2.00 13.55 -21.48
C ALA A 368 -2.43 13.52 -22.96
N LYS A 369 -1.53 13.17 -23.91
CA LYS A 369 -1.80 13.22 -25.36
C LYS A 369 -2.77 12.15 -25.86
N LYS A 370 -2.89 11.02 -25.17
CA LYS A 370 -3.88 9.97 -25.51
C LYS A 370 -5.32 10.41 -25.14
N TYR A 371 -5.46 11.45 -24.31
CA TYR A 371 -6.72 11.85 -23.65
C TYR A 371 -7.17 13.28 -23.99
N GLN A 372 -6.27 14.14 -24.50
CA GLN A 372 -6.57 15.51 -24.92
C GLN A 372 -7.61 15.62 -26.06
N TYR A 373 -7.89 14.52 -26.79
CA TYR A 373 -8.89 14.50 -27.86
C TYR A 373 -10.34 14.27 -27.36
N LEU A 374 -10.55 13.97 -26.06
CA LEU A 374 -11.86 13.61 -25.51
C LEU A 374 -12.43 14.64 -24.51
N THR A 375 -11.63 15.56 -23.99
CA THR A 375 -12.09 16.64 -23.10
C THR A 375 -12.83 17.74 -23.86
N GLN A 376 -14.13 17.57 -24.08
CA GLN A 376 -15.01 18.72 -24.37
C GLN A 376 -16.30 18.81 -23.54
N LYS A 377 -16.54 17.93 -22.57
CA LYS A 377 -17.60 18.14 -21.58
C LYS A 377 -17.27 17.46 -20.26
N SER A 378 -17.01 18.23 -19.21
CA SER A 378 -17.30 17.80 -17.85
C SER A 378 -17.98 18.95 -17.11
N LEU A 379 -19.15 18.64 -16.54
CA LEU A 379 -19.89 19.49 -15.63
C LEU A 379 -19.34 19.19 -14.23
N ALA A 380 -18.76 20.21 -13.59
CA ALA A 380 -18.39 20.16 -12.19
C ALA A 380 -19.60 19.73 -11.32
N ARG A 381 -19.45 18.66 -10.55
CA ARG A 381 -20.32 18.37 -9.41
C ARG A 381 -19.52 18.47 -8.12
N HIS A 382 -19.94 19.46 -7.33
CA HIS A 382 -19.82 19.59 -5.88
C HIS A 382 -18.47 19.98 -5.28
N SER A 383 -18.31 21.30 -5.17
CA SER A 383 -17.84 21.95 -3.96
C SER A 383 -18.56 21.39 -2.72
N LYS A 384 -17.92 20.50 -1.97
CA LYS A 384 -18.41 20.09 -0.64
C LYS A 384 -17.32 20.00 0.42
N PHE A 385 -16.29 20.82 0.34
CA PHE A 385 -15.42 21.09 1.48
C PHE A 385 -15.34 22.60 1.70
N SER A 386 -16.31 23.09 2.48
CA SER A 386 -16.35 24.47 2.96
C SER A 386 -15.73 24.47 4.35
N ILE A 387 -14.46 24.89 4.45
CA ILE A 387 -13.87 25.32 5.72
C ILE A 387 -14.71 26.50 6.22
N LYS A 388 -15.41 26.34 7.34
CA LYS A 388 -15.79 27.50 8.16
C LYS A 388 -14.64 27.79 9.10
N LYS A 389 -14.17 29.04 9.01
CA LYS A 389 -13.12 29.64 9.84
C LYS A 389 -13.26 29.37 11.32
#